data_AF-A0A1U9K849-F1
#
_entry.id   AF-A0A1U9K849-F1
#
_cell.length_a   1.000
_cell.length_b   1.000
_cell.length_c   1.000
_cell.angle_alpha   90.00
_cell.angle_beta   90.00
_cell.angle_gamma   90.00
#
_symmetry.space_group_name_H-M   'P 1'
#
loop_
_entity.id
_entity.type
_entity.pdbx_description
1 polymer ?
#
loop_
_entity_poly.entity_id
_entity_poly.type
_entity_poly.pdbx_seq_one_letter_code
_entity_poly.pdbx_strand_id
1 'polypeptide(L)'
;MQPSLHTSTWLLARKLVRDYQFSVFHIETPEQRENGGQALKTAIHLILERRKRVLYMRLVPLDIYWAQVVERDVQESQRRLRQLTRRLGPQLDVINVYVLPESPSDDMVERAALASATPRHHGFSLHPLFLSVAQEAWYGWLDVLEKWDMTPSDLAQIAQESSDSLDAEEIRKDIQELERKREKEVLSVFRYGRPILTYAFLIVSTIVYGVVLMDGGVQNLDTLLRYGAKSNGLIIEGEWWRLITPIFLHLGSWHFLFNMIALYFLGTAVERIFGSKRFFLIFMLAGISGTVASFAFTDNLSAGASGAIFGCFGALLVFGQHYPKLFFRTMGRDILFFLGLNLTLGFVIPNIDNYGHIGGLVGGYFAAALVSLPLKRIQWVWRAAAGTVLAALLLFTASYGYAEGREGTDYLTWKGQQYIQEDNVTEALPIYEKLVKMEPENAFHHFYLGYVYSKTGRLKDAESSWKTALELEPNMPEAHYNLAVLYAGSGETERAKSHLLQARELDPDNEEVKVLLEELQG
;
A
#
# COMPACT_ATOMS: atom_id res chain seq x y z
N MET A 1 55.93 -12.73 -5.30
CA MET A 1 56.39 -11.93 -4.13
C MET A 1 55.23 -11.84 -3.15
N GLN A 2 55.45 -11.85 -1.84
CA GLN A 2 54.32 -11.63 -0.92
C GLN A 2 53.81 -10.18 -1.07
N PRO A 3 52.49 -9.97 -1.14
CA PRO A 3 51.91 -8.64 -1.24
C PRO A 3 52.27 -7.79 -0.01
N SER A 4 52.37 -6.47 -0.19
CA SER A 4 52.63 -5.57 0.93
C SER A 4 51.48 -5.64 1.95
N LEU A 5 51.76 -5.37 3.22
CA LEU A 5 50.75 -5.45 4.29
C LEU A 5 49.51 -4.58 4.03
N HIS A 6 49.73 -3.44 3.38
CA HIS A 6 48.65 -2.56 2.93
C HIS A 6 47.80 -3.26 1.85
N THR A 7 48.43 -3.89 0.86
CA THR A 7 47.74 -4.66 -0.20
C THR A 7 46.98 -5.85 0.38
N SER A 8 47.57 -6.61 1.31
CA SER A 8 46.91 -7.74 1.99
C SER A 8 45.67 -7.29 2.76
N THR A 9 45.74 -6.14 3.43
CA THR A 9 44.57 -5.54 4.11
C THR A 9 43.45 -5.21 3.12
N TRP A 10 43.77 -4.65 1.96
CA TRP A 10 42.79 -4.35 0.91
C TRP A 10 42.20 -5.61 0.27
N LEU A 11 43.01 -6.65 0.05
CA LEU A 11 42.53 -7.94 -0.46
C LEU A 11 41.57 -8.61 0.54
N LEU A 12 41.86 -8.55 1.85
CA LEU A 12 40.91 -8.99 2.88
C LEU A 12 39.59 -8.21 2.80
N ALA A 13 39.65 -6.88 2.72
CA ALA A 13 38.47 -6.04 2.61
C ALA A 13 37.63 -6.40 1.38
N ARG A 14 38.29 -6.63 0.24
CA ARG A 14 37.63 -7.04 -1.00
C ARG A 14 36.91 -8.37 -0.85
N LYS A 15 37.56 -9.38 -0.27
CA LYS A 15 36.96 -10.70 -0.01
C LYS A 15 35.73 -10.58 0.90
N LEU A 16 35.82 -9.79 1.95
CA LEU A 16 34.71 -9.50 2.86
C LEU A 16 33.53 -8.82 2.16
N VAL A 17 33.79 -7.84 1.29
CA VAL A 17 32.75 -7.15 0.52
C VAL A 17 32.10 -8.08 -0.51
N ARG A 18 32.92 -8.87 -1.23
CA ARG A 18 32.50 -9.77 -2.32
C ARG A 18 31.71 -10.96 -1.80
N ASP A 19 32.26 -11.70 -0.85
CA ASP A 19 31.78 -13.03 -0.47
C ASP A 19 30.86 -12.97 0.75
N TYR A 20 31.09 -12.02 1.65
CA TYR A 20 30.37 -11.89 2.93
C TYR A 20 29.44 -10.68 3.02
N GLN A 21 29.26 -9.94 1.92
CA GLN A 21 28.35 -8.81 1.80
C GLN A 21 28.62 -7.64 2.76
N PHE A 22 29.86 -7.44 3.20
CA PHE A 22 30.22 -6.22 3.90
C PHE A 22 30.05 -4.98 3.01
N SER A 23 29.87 -3.82 3.65
CA SER A 23 29.92 -2.50 3.03
C SER A 23 31.03 -1.67 3.68
N VAL A 24 31.69 -0.80 2.92
CA VAL A 24 32.71 0.11 3.44
C VAL A 24 32.03 1.23 4.20
N PHE A 25 32.27 1.28 5.51
CA PHE A 25 31.71 2.30 6.39
C PHE A 25 32.56 3.57 6.39
N HIS A 26 33.88 3.42 6.49
CA HIS A 26 34.84 4.53 6.55
C HIS A 26 36.24 4.04 6.19
N ILE A 27 37.08 4.94 5.70
CA ILE A 27 38.52 4.71 5.49
C ILE A 27 39.23 5.78 6.31
N GLU A 28 39.90 5.37 7.37
CA GLU A 28 40.63 6.26 8.30
C GLU A 28 42.03 6.50 7.73
N THR A 29 42.35 7.74 7.37
CA THR A 29 43.67 8.11 6.83
C THR A 29 44.65 8.52 7.95
N PRO A 30 45.97 8.34 7.77
CA PRO A 30 46.96 8.62 8.82
C PRO A 30 46.91 10.04 9.42
N GLU A 31 46.54 11.04 8.63
CA GLU A 31 46.42 12.46 9.05
C GLU A 31 45.32 12.69 10.11
N GLN A 32 44.36 11.78 10.23
CA GLN A 32 43.21 11.90 11.13
C GLN A 32 43.47 11.34 12.54
N ARG A 33 44.67 10.83 12.82
CA ARG A 33 45.07 10.37 14.16
C ARG A 33 45.64 11.53 14.97
N GLU A 34 44.79 12.18 15.76
CA GLU A 34 45.19 13.12 16.81
C GLU A 34 45.98 12.38 17.89
N ASN A 35 47.31 12.32 17.72
CA ASN A 35 48.38 12.23 18.73
C ASN A 35 49.54 11.41 18.15
N GLY A 36 50.71 12.05 18.00
CA GLY A 36 51.92 11.52 17.37
C GLY A 36 52.52 10.23 17.98
N GLY A 37 51.83 9.11 17.82
CA GLY A 37 52.31 7.76 18.05
C GLY A 37 52.60 7.06 16.72
N GLN A 38 53.66 6.25 16.69
CA GLN A 38 54.20 5.53 15.52
C GLN A 38 53.15 5.04 14.51
N ALA A 39 53.43 5.29 13.23
CA ALA A 39 52.53 5.24 12.10
C ALA A 39 51.87 3.86 11.88
N LEU A 40 50.59 3.73 12.28
CA LEU A 40 49.71 2.75 11.64
C LEU A 40 49.17 3.37 10.36
N LYS A 41 49.22 2.62 9.26
CA LYS A 41 48.67 3.04 7.95
C LYS A 41 47.14 3.08 7.99
N THR A 42 46.56 3.49 6.87
CA THR A 42 45.11 3.59 6.63
C THR A 42 44.34 2.37 7.15
N ALA A 43 43.35 2.58 8.02
CA ALA A 43 42.46 1.52 8.50
C ALA A 43 41.17 1.48 7.68
N ILE A 44 40.70 0.28 7.38
CA ILE A 44 39.45 0.07 6.61
C ILE A 44 38.36 -0.36 7.59
N HIS A 45 37.28 0.42 7.63
CA HIS A 45 36.14 0.14 8.49
C HIS A 45 35.01 -0.42 7.64
N LEU A 46 34.57 -1.63 7.97
CA LEU A 46 33.55 -2.38 7.27
C LEU A 46 32.35 -2.63 8.20
N ILE A 47 31.17 -2.69 7.62
CA ILE A 47 29.94 -2.99 8.34
C ILE A 47 29.17 -4.12 7.65
N LEU A 48 28.65 -5.04 8.47
CA LEU A 48 27.72 -6.09 8.06
C LEU A 48 26.48 -6.02 8.96
N GLU A 49 25.34 -5.77 8.35
CA GLU A 49 24.06 -5.64 9.05
C GLU A 49 23.18 -6.87 8.82
N ARG A 50 22.93 -7.67 9.86
CA ARG A 50 22.00 -8.81 9.81
C ARG A 50 20.86 -8.63 10.81
N ARG A 51 19.65 -8.36 10.29
CA ARG A 51 18.42 -8.14 11.07
C ARG A 51 18.59 -7.06 12.17
N LYS A 52 18.80 -7.48 13.43
CA LYS A 52 18.92 -6.62 14.62
C LYS A 52 20.36 -6.55 15.18
N ARG A 53 21.32 -7.24 14.56
CA ARG A 53 22.73 -7.22 14.96
C ARG A 53 23.57 -6.55 13.88
N VAL A 54 24.58 -5.82 14.34
CA VAL A 54 25.54 -5.16 13.47
C VAL A 54 26.92 -5.69 13.82
N LEU A 55 27.65 -6.14 12.80
CA LEU A 55 29.07 -6.43 12.90
C LEU A 55 29.85 -5.26 12.32
N TYR A 56 30.67 -4.64 13.17
CA TYR A 56 31.64 -3.64 12.75
C TYR A 56 33.02 -4.28 12.74
N MET A 57 33.69 -4.25 11.60
CA MET A 57 35.02 -4.82 11.45
C MET A 57 36.01 -3.73 11.02
N ARG A 58 37.07 -3.55 11.80
CA ARG A 58 38.15 -2.61 11.49
C ARG A 58 39.39 -3.40 11.11
N LEU A 59 39.87 -3.22 9.89
CA LEU A 59 41.09 -3.84 9.39
C LEU A 59 42.26 -2.86 9.56
N VAL A 60 43.28 -3.28 10.29
CA VAL A 60 44.42 -2.44 10.68
C VAL A 60 45.73 -3.11 10.22
N PRO A 61 46.45 -2.53 9.25
CA PRO A 61 47.78 -2.99 8.90
C PRO A 61 48.78 -2.59 9.99
N LEU A 62 49.48 -3.56 10.60
CA LEU A 62 50.52 -3.34 11.60
C LEU A 62 51.92 -3.58 11.02
N ASP A 63 52.60 -2.50 10.61
CA ASP A 63 54.03 -2.58 10.26
C ASP A 63 54.91 -2.72 11.52
N ILE A 64 54.44 -2.21 12.66
CA ILE A 64 55.10 -2.26 13.97
C ILE A 64 54.18 -3.00 14.95
N TYR A 65 54.57 -4.20 15.37
CA TYR A 65 53.72 -5.15 16.10
C TYR A 65 54.20 -5.40 17.55
N TRP A 66 54.57 -4.34 18.27
CA TRP A 66 54.81 -4.41 19.72
C TRP A 66 53.48 -4.55 20.47
N ALA A 67 53.46 -5.41 21.49
CA ALA A 67 52.26 -5.70 22.27
C ALA A 67 51.62 -4.44 22.89
N GLN A 68 52.42 -3.46 23.31
CA GLN A 68 51.96 -2.17 23.86
C GLN A 68 51.22 -1.29 22.83
N VAL A 69 51.58 -1.38 21.55
CA VAL A 69 50.93 -0.61 20.47
C VAL A 69 49.51 -1.13 20.25
N VAL A 70 49.37 -2.44 20.19
CA VAL A 70 48.06 -3.10 20.06
C VAL A 70 47.20 -2.83 21.29
N GLU A 71 47.76 -2.96 22.49
CA GLU A 71 47.06 -2.66 23.75
C GLU A 71 46.46 -1.24 23.74
N ARG A 72 47.25 -0.23 23.36
CA ARG A 72 46.79 1.17 23.24
C ARG A 72 45.70 1.34 22.19
N ASP A 73 45.84 0.76 21.01
CA ASP A 73 44.86 0.88 19.93
C ASP A 73 43.53 0.18 20.27
N VAL A 74 43.56 -0.94 20.99
CA VAL A 74 42.35 -1.59 21.55
C VAL A 74 41.66 -0.68 22.56
N GLN A 75 42.39 -0.10 23.51
CA GLN A 75 41.84 0.84 24.50
C GLN A 75 41.27 2.12 23.85
N GLU A 76 41.91 2.62 22.79
CA GLU A 76 41.40 3.74 22.02
C GLU A 76 40.14 3.37 21.23
N SER A 77 40.13 2.21 20.59
CA SER A 77 38.96 1.67 19.90
C SER A 77 37.76 1.58 20.84
N GLN A 78 37.93 1.04 22.05
CA GLN A 78 36.87 1.02 23.06
C GLN A 78 36.31 2.41 23.39
N ARG A 79 37.18 3.43 23.51
CA ARG A 79 36.75 4.81 23.78
C ARG A 79 35.91 5.36 22.64
N ARG A 80 36.30 5.12 21.39
CA ARG A 80 35.58 5.54 20.18
C ARG A 80 34.25 4.81 20.00
N LEU A 81 34.21 3.51 20.34
CA LEU A 81 33.01 2.68 20.19
C LEU A 81 31.82 3.16 21.03
N ARG A 82 32.06 3.77 22.19
CA ARG A 82 31.00 4.39 23.01
C ARG A 82 30.23 5.49 22.28
N GLN A 83 30.87 6.17 21.32
CA GLN A 83 30.21 7.16 20.49
C GLN A 83 29.51 6.51 19.27
N LEU A 84 30.10 5.46 18.71
CA LEU A 84 29.57 4.70 17.57
C LEU A 84 28.29 3.90 17.91
N THR A 85 28.18 3.32 19.12
CA THR A 85 26.97 2.57 19.52
C THR A 85 25.71 3.44 19.54
N ARG A 86 25.83 4.75 19.77
CA ARG A 86 24.69 5.68 19.64
C ARG A 86 24.19 5.80 18.20
N ARG A 87 25.05 5.59 17.20
CA ARG A 87 24.71 5.67 15.78
C ARG A 87 24.28 4.32 15.19
N LEU A 88 24.95 3.23 15.60
CA LEU A 88 24.76 1.89 15.02
C LEU A 88 23.80 0.99 15.83
N GLY A 89 23.45 1.37 17.05
CA GLY A 89 22.48 0.67 17.89
C GLY A 89 23.11 -0.20 19.00
N PRO A 90 22.28 -0.82 19.86
CA PRO A 90 22.70 -1.42 21.14
C PRO A 90 23.17 -2.90 21.06
N GLN A 91 23.26 -3.50 19.87
CA GLN A 91 23.74 -4.87 19.67
C GLN A 91 24.85 -4.90 18.62
N LEU A 92 25.99 -4.32 18.98
CA LEU A 92 27.15 -4.15 18.12
C LEU A 92 28.24 -5.16 18.48
N ASP A 93 28.49 -6.12 17.59
CA ASP A 93 29.70 -6.94 17.65
C ASP A 93 30.82 -6.16 16.93
N VAL A 94 31.97 -6.02 17.56
CA VAL A 94 33.10 -5.26 17.03
C VAL A 94 34.32 -6.18 16.93
N ILE A 95 34.92 -6.23 15.75
CA ILE A 95 36.15 -6.97 15.51
C ILE A 95 37.23 -5.99 15.05
N ASN A 96 38.33 -5.93 15.79
CA ASN A 96 39.55 -5.29 15.31
C ASN A 96 40.44 -6.39 14.73
N VAL A 97 40.59 -6.41 13.40
CA VAL A 97 41.50 -7.31 12.70
C VAL A 97 42.82 -6.61 12.49
N TYR A 98 43.85 -7.13 13.12
CA TYR A 98 45.23 -6.69 12.98
C TYR A 98 45.93 -7.58 11.95
N VAL A 99 46.25 -7.00 10.79
CA VAL A 99 46.95 -7.70 9.71
C VAL A 99 48.44 -7.54 9.93
N LEU A 100 49.16 -8.67 10.05
CA LEU A 100 50.57 -8.75 10.43
C LEU A 100 51.39 -9.47 9.35
N PRO A 101 52.68 -9.14 9.17
CA PRO A 101 53.55 -9.88 8.27
C PRO A 101 53.82 -11.30 8.80
N GLU A 102 54.02 -11.45 10.10
CA GLU A 102 54.39 -12.68 10.80
C GLU A 102 53.40 -12.99 11.93
N SER A 103 53.54 -14.15 12.56
CA SER A 103 52.65 -14.56 13.65
C SER A 103 52.81 -13.70 14.90
N PRO A 104 51.68 -13.42 15.59
CA PRO A 104 51.69 -12.59 16.79
C PRO A 104 52.43 -13.29 17.94
N SER A 105 53.07 -12.52 18.82
CA SER A 105 53.59 -13.06 20.08
C SER A 105 52.44 -13.32 21.07
N ASP A 106 52.63 -14.30 21.95
CA ASP A 106 51.63 -14.65 22.99
C ASP A 106 51.28 -13.44 23.87
N ASP A 107 52.28 -12.64 24.28
CA ASP A 107 52.09 -11.41 25.07
C ASP A 107 51.20 -10.38 24.33
N MET A 108 51.29 -10.30 23.00
CA MET A 108 50.44 -9.40 22.21
C MET A 108 48.98 -9.86 22.20
N VAL A 109 48.76 -11.16 22.01
CA VAL A 109 47.40 -11.74 22.01
C VAL A 109 46.77 -11.59 23.39
N GLU A 110 47.52 -11.89 24.45
CA GLU A 110 47.07 -11.79 25.85
C GLU A 110 46.72 -10.35 26.24
N ARG A 111 47.61 -9.39 25.97
CA ARG A 111 47.37 -7.98 26.29
C ARG A 111 46.20 -7.39 25.51
N ALA A 112 46.05 -7.75 24.24
CA ALA A 112 44.91 -7.31 23.44
C ALA A 112 43.59 -7.87 24.00
N ALA A 113 43.57 -9.16 24.36
CA ALA A 113 42.41 -9.79 25.00
C ALA A 113 42.06 -9.09 26.33
N LEU A 114 43.05 -8.83 27.18
CA LEU A 114 42.86 -8.11 28.45
C LEU A 114 42.35 -6.68 28.24
N ALA A 115 42.95 -5.95 27.30
CA ALA A 115 42.53 -4.59 26.96
C ALA A 115 41.11 -4.55 26.39
N SER A 116 40.69 -5.60 25.67
CA SER A 116 39.36 -5.70 25.07
C SER A 116 38.24 -6.08 26.05
N ALA A 117 38.60 -6.56 27.25
CA ALA A 117 37.67 -7.01 28.27
C ALA A 117 36.82 -5.85 28.83
N THR A 118 35.65 -5.62 28.22
CA THR A 118 34.66 -4.64 28.70
C THR A 118 33.69 -5.26 29.71
N PRO A 119 33.23 -4.52 30.74
CA PRO A 119 32.06 -4.90 31.53
C PRO A 119 30.80 -4.98 30.64
N ARG A 120 30.02 -6.06 30.77
CA ARG A 120 28.83 -6.46 29.96
C ARG A 120 27.73 -5.38 29.75
N HIS A 121 27.83 -4.19 30.35
CA HIS A 121 26.76 -3.19 30.41
C HIS A 121 26.75 -2.15 29.26
N HIS A 122 27.64 -2.21 28.27
CA HIS A 122 27.83 -1.12 27.29
C HIS A 122 27.20 -1.33 25.90
N GLY A 123 26.48 -2.43 25.66
CA GLY A 123 25.76 -2.65 24.39
C GLY A 123 26.65 -2.95 23.18
N PHE A 124 27.93 -3.27 23.39
CA PHE A 124 28.85 -3.77 22.37
C PHE A 124 29.83 -4.80 22.95
N SER A 125 30.38 -5.65 22.10
CA SER A 125 31.55 -6.50 22.41
C SER A 125 32.69 -6.18 21.45
N LEU A 126 33.93 -6.13 21.97
CA LEU A 126 35.12 -5.88 21.16
C LEU A 126 36.03 -7.11 21.19
N HIS A 127 36.38 -7.62 20.02
CA HIS A 127 37.18 -8.82 19.84
C HIS A 127 38.40 -8.51 18.95
N PRO A 128 39.61 -8.48 19.53
CA PRO A 128 40.85 -8.39 18.77
C PRO A 128 41.11 -9.72 18.07
N LEU A 129 41.38 -9.66 16.77
CA LEU A 129 41.82 -10.78 15.94
C LEU A 129 43.10 -10.41 15.23
N PHE A 130 43.96 -11.41 15.01
CA PHE A 130 45.22 -11.23 14.32
C PHE A 130 45.26 -12.14 13.11
N LEU A 131 45.65 -11.60 11.96
CA LEU A 131 45.87 -12.34 10.74
C LEU A 131 47.35 -12.27 10.37
N SER A 132 48.03 -13.41 10.40
CA SER A 132 49.39 -13.55 9.91
C SER A 132 49.36 -13.79 8.40
N VAL A 133 49.94 -12.87 7.63
CA VAL A 133 50.01 -12.99 6.16
C VAL A 133 51.00 -14.08 5.75
N ALA A 134 52.14 -14.22 6.45
CA ALA A 134 53.12 -15.26 6.12
C ALA A 134 52.62 -16.68 6.37
N GLN A 135 51.85 -16.89 7.44
CA GLN A 135 51.35 -18.21 7.81
C GLN A 135 49.93 -18.50 7.32
N GLU A 136 49.25 -17.51 6.72
CA GLU A 136 47.83 -17.58 6.35
C GLU A 136 46.97 -18.14 7.50
N ALA A 137 47.18 -17.60 8.71
CA ALA A 137 46.58 -18.11 9.93
C ALA A 137 45.99 -17.00 10.80
N TRP A 138 44.87 -17.32 11.46
CA TRP A 138 44.20 -16.43 12.41
C TRP A 138 44.51 -16.78 13.86
N TYR A 139 44.59 -15.76 14.71
CA TYR A 139 44.81 -15.89 16.16
C TYR A 139 43.82 -15.02 16.94
N GLY A 140 43.48 -15.44 18.16
CA GLY A 140 42.56 -14.74 19.05
C GLY A 140 41.16 -15.40 19.11
N TRP A 141 40.13 -14.57 19.15
CA TRP A 141 38.72 -14.95 19.38
C TRP A 141 38.02 -15.47 18.11
N LEU A 142 38.47 -16.61 17.57
CA LEU A 142 37.96 -17.11 16.27
C LEU A 142 36.45 -17.44 16.27
N ASP A 143 35.90 -17.74 17.45
CA ASP A 143 34.47 -18.00 17.68
C ASP A 143 33.57 -16.85 17.22
N VAL A 144 34.08 -15.61 17.24
CA VAL A 144 33.33 -14.45 16.74
C VAL A 144 33.14 -14.49 15.22
N LEU A 145 34.08 -15.04 14.45
CA LEU A 145 33.95 -15.17 12.99
C LEU A 145 32.93 -16.28 12.67
N GLU A 146 33.02 -17.41 13.37
CA GLU A 146 32.10 -18.53 13.23
C GLU A 146 30.66 -18.13 13.56
N LYS A 147 30.45 -17.30 14.60
CA LYS A 147 29.15 -16.70 14.96
C LYS A 147 28.51 -15.93 13.80
N TRP A 148 29.30 -15.42 12.87
CA TRP A 148 28.85 -14.65 11.70
C TRP A 148 28.88 -15.45 10.39
N ASP A 149 29.00 -16.79 10.49
CA ASP A 149 29.10 -17.73 9.37
C ASP A 149 30.31 -17.45 8.48
N MET A 150 31.44 -17.06 9.08
CA MET A 150 32.68 -16.77 8.38
C MET A 150 33.72 -17.82 8.71
N THR A 151 34.29 -18.45 7.68
CA THR A 151 35.29 -19.50 7.84
C THR A 151 36.69 -18.87 7.90
N PRO A 152 37.43 -19.01 9.01
CA PRO A 152 38.75 -18.38 9.15
C PRO A 152 39.75 -18.84 8.08
N SER A 153 39.76 -20.13 7.73
CA SER A 153 40.66 -20.66 6.68
C SER A 153 40.44 -19.97 5.33
N ASP A 154 39.18 -19.73 4.97
CA ASP A 154 38.82 -19.09 3.70
C ASP A 154 39.27 -17.63 3.70
N LEU A 155 39.10 -16.93 4.83
CA LEU A 155 39.55 -15.54 4.98
C LEU A 155 41.06 -15.39 5.03
N ALA A 156 41.80 -16.43 5.44
CA ALA A 156 43.25 -16.37 5.58
C ALA A 156 43.98 -16.55 4.24
N GLN A 157 43.36 -17.25 3.28
CA GLN A 157 43.86 -17.45 1.92
C GLN A 157 43.67 -16.18 1.07
N ILE A 158 44.50 -15.17 1.35
CA ILE A 158 44.46 -13.86 0.68
C ILE A 158 45.55 -13.77 -0.40
N ALA A 159 46.70 -14.43 -0.21
CA ALA A 159 47.79 -14.39 -1.17
C ALA A 159 47.40 -15.05 -2.51
N GLN A 160 46.51 -16.05 -2.48
CA GLN A 160 45.94 -16.67 -3.68
C GLN A 160 45.04 -15.72 -4.50
N GLU A 161 44.53 -14.64 -3.89
CA GLU A 161 43.74 -13.62 -4.59
C GLU A 161 44.59 -12.49 -5.19
N SER A 162 45.89 -12.45 -4.87
CA SER A 162 46.80 -11.49 -5.47
C SER A 162 47.18 -11.93 -6.89
N SER A 163 46.82 -11.15 -7.90
CA SER A 163 47.59 -11.17 -9.13
C SER A 163 48.88 -10.38 -8.88
N ASP A 164 49.97 -10.74 -9.56
CA ASP A 164 51.26 -10.03 -9.46
C ASP A 164 51.20 -8.53 -9.87
N SER A 165 50.02 -8.00 -10.24
CA SER A 165 49.81 -6.67 -10.83
C SER A 165 48.86 -5.74 -10.07
N LEU A 166 48.15 -6.18 -9.03
CA LEU A 166 47.13 -5.36 -8.36
C LEU A 166 47.72 -4.51 -7.23
N ASP A 167 47.85 -3.20 -7.45
CA ASP A 167 48.13 -2.24 -6.37
C ASP A 167 46.85 -1.99 -5.53
N ALA A 168 47.02 -1.57 -4.28
CA ALA A 168 45.95 -1.32 -3.32
C ALA A 168 44.87 -0.35 -3.84
N GLU A 169 45.25 0.63 -4.68
CA GLU A 169 44.30 1.57 -5.28
C GLU A 169 43.40 0.89 -6.34
N GLU A 170 43.88 -0.14 -7.02
CA GLU A 170 43.07 -0.92 -7.97
C GLU A 170 42.06 -1.80 -7.23
N ILE A 171 42.48 -2.44 -6.13
CA ILE A 171 41.59 -3.21 -5.25
C ILE A 171 40.50 -2.31 -4.64
N ARG A 172 40.87 -1.08 -4.23
CA ARG A 172 39.92 -0.08 -3.74
C ARG A 172 38.88 0.28 -4.80
N LYS A 173 39.29 0.47 -6.05
CA LYS A 173 38.37 0.73 -7.17
C LYS A 173 37.42 -0.45 -7.40
N ASP A 174 37.91 -1.68 -7.33
CA ASP A 174 37.08 -2.88 -7.48
C ASP A 174 36.04 -2.99 -6.36
N ILE A 175 36.42 -2.71 -5.10
CA ILE A 175 35.47 -2.65 -3.97
C ILE A 175 34.36 -1.61 -4.25
N GLN A 176 34.72 -0.41 -4.69
CA GLN A 176 33.73 0.61 -5.06
C GLN A 176 32.83 0.17 -6.21
N GLU A 177 33.36 -0.57 -7.18
CA GLU A 177 32.57 -1.09 -8.30
C GLU A 177 31.60 -2.18 -7.83
N LEU A 178 32.03 -3.09 -6.95
CA LEU A 178 31.17 -4.09 -6.32
C LEU A 178 30.00 -3.44 -5.56
N GLU A 179 30.27 -2.38 -4.78
CA GLU A 179 29.23 -1.63 -4.06
C GLU A 179 28.27 -0.94 -5.01
N ARG A 180 28.78 -0.25 -6.05
CA ARG A 180 27.93 0.37 -7.08
C ARG A 180 27.10 -0.65 -7.83
N LYS A 181 27.66 -1.83 -8.13
CA LYS A 181 26.95 -2.93 -8.81
C LYS A 181 25.82 -3.47 -7.94
N ARG A 182 26.07 -3.66 -6.64
CA ARG A 182 25.05 -4.05 -5.65
C ARG A 182 23.95 -3.00 -5.55
N GLU A 183 24.29 -1.71 -5.50
CA GLU A 183 23.29 -0.64 -5.48
C GLU A 183 22.47 -0.59 -6.78
N LYS A 184 23.12 -0.74 -7.94
CA LYS A 184 22.43 -0.84 -9.23
C LYS A 184 21.49 -2.03 -9.29
N GLU A 185 21.88 -3.19 -8.76
CA GLU A 185 21.03 -4.38 -8.68
C GLU A 185 19.80 -4.12 -7.79
N VAL A 186 19.99 -3.48 -6.64
CA VAL A 186 18.90 -3.07 -5.74
C VAL A 186 17.95 -2.07 -6.43
N LEU A 187 18.48 -1.10 -7.17
CA LEU A 187 17.68 -0.12 -7.92
C LEU A 187 17.03 -0.70 -9.17
N SER A 188 17.55 -1.80 -9.72
CA SER A 188 16.97 -2.49 -10.87
C SER A 188 15.57 -3.02 -10.58
N VAL A 189 15.25 -3.28 -9.31
CA VAL A 189 13.92 -3.72 -8.86
C VAL A 189 12.84 -2.70 -9.25
N PHE A 190 13.14 -1.39 -9.24
CA PHE A 190 12.20 -0.34 -9.63
C PHE A 190 12.14 -0.09 -11.15
N ARG A 191 12.89 -0.86 -11.93
CA ARG A 191 12.98 -0.72 -13.40
C ARG A 191 12.71 -2.04 -14.11
N TYR A 192 12.14 -3.03 -13.41
CA TYR A 192 11.85 -4.33 -13.97
C TYR A 192 10.77 -4.24 -15.07
N GLY A 193 9.67 -3.53 -14.78
CA GLY A 193 8.57 -3.32 -15.71
C GLY A 193 8.57 -1.95 -16.37
N ARG A 194 7.87 -1.84 -17.50
CA ARG A 194 7.46 -0.56 -18.10
C ARG A 194 5.98 -0.33 -17.80
N PRO A 195 5.55 0.88 -17.45
CA PRO A 195 4.19 1.13 -16.95
C PRO A 195 3.12 1.19 -18.07
N ILE A 196 3.10 0.20 -18.97
CA ILE A 196 2.24 0.19 -20.16
C ILE A 196 0.78 0.01 -19.75
N LEU A 197 0.49 -0.93 -18.85
CA LEU A 197 -0.88 -1.22 -18.44
C LEU A 197 -1.46 -0.14 -17.53
N THR A 198 -0.62 0.53 -16.73
CA THR A 198 -1.08 1.68 -15.95
C THR A 198 -1.64 2.76 -16.87
N TYR A 199 -0.91 3.09 -17.96
CA TYR A 199 -1.43 4.03 -18.96
C TYR A 199 -2.65 3.49 -19.69
N ALA A 200 -2.69 2.21 -20.02
CA ALA A 200 -3.88 1.60 -20.62
C ALA A 200 -5.12 1.74 -19.73
N PHE A 201 -5.00 1.47 -18.42
CA PHE A 201 -6.10 1.64 -17.48
C PHE A 201 -6.50 3.11 -17.31
N LEU A 202 -5.55 4.05 -17.28
CA LEU A 202 -5.86 5.48 -17.27
C LEU A 202 -6.67 5.89 -18.51
N ILE A 203 -6.26 5.44 -19.69
CA ILE A 203 -6.94 5.74 -20.96
C ILE A 203 -8.34 5.12 -20.97
N VAL A 204 -8.47 3.84 -20.64
CA VAL A 204 -9.77 3.14 -20.60
C VAL A 204 -10.72 3.80 -19.63
N SER A 205 -10.29 4.07 -18.39
CA SER A 205 -11.12 4.73 -17.39
C SER A 205 -11.51 6.15 -17.81
N THR A 206 -10.64 6.88 -18.51
CA THR A 206 -10.94 8.22 -19.04
C THR A 206 -11.97 8.16 -20.17
N ILE A 207 -11.85 7.18 -21.08
CA ILE A 207 -12.83 6.97 -22.16
C ILE A 207 -14.19 6.61 -21.57
N VAL A 208 -14.23 5.64 -20.64
CA VAL A 208 -15.47 5.23 -19.97
C VAL A 208 -16.12 6.40 -19.23
N TYR A 209 -15.33 7.18 -18.48
CA TYR A 209 -15.82 8.38 -17.81
C TYR A 209 -16.41 9.40 -18.80
N GLY A 210 -15.73 9.64 -19.94
CA GLY A 210 -16.22 10.54 -20.98
C GLY A 210 -17.54 10.09 -21.61
N VAL A 211 -17.70 8.79 -21.87
CA VAL A 211 -18.96 8.20 -22.40
C VAL A 211 -20.10 8.39 -21.40
N VAL A 212 -19.89 8.05 -20.13
CA VAL A 212 -20.89 8.21 -19.07
C VAL A 212 -21.28 9.68 -18.88
N LEU A 213 -20.29 10.59 -18.96
CA LEU A 213 -20.50 12.03 -18.86
C LEU A 213 -21.38 12.58 -20.00
N MET A 214 -21.22 12.05 -21.22
CA MET A 214 -21.98 12.49 -22.40
C MET A 214 -23.41 11.93 -22.47
N ASP A 215 -23.66 10.75 -21.89
CA ASP A 215 -24.97 10.09 -21.96
C ASP A 215 -25.99 10.72 -21.00
N GLY A 216 -25.77 10.59 -19.68
CA GLY A 216 -26.68 11.13 -18.67
C GLY A 216 -25.98 11.75 -17.45
N GLY A 217 -24.64 11.76 -17.45
CA GLY A 217 -23.82 12.37 -16.42
C GLY A 217 -23.32 11.38 -15.35
N VAL A 218 -22.20 11.75 -14.73
CA VAL A 218 -21.43 10.88 -13.80
C VAL A 218 -21.95 10.88 -12.36
N GLN A 219 -23.07 11.55 -12.11
CA GLN A 219 -23.78 11.56 -10.83
C GLN A 219 -25.21 11.02 -10.97
N ASN A 220 -25.66 10.74 -12.19
CA ASN A 220 -27.00 10.23 -12.44
C ASN A 220 -27.05 8.73 -12.13
N LEU A 221 -27.93 8.34 -11.21
CA LEU A 221 -28.05 6.96 -10.74
C LEU A 221 -28.42 5.98 -11.87
N ASP A 222 -29.43 6.30 -12.68
CA ASP A 222 -29.86 5.47 -13.81
C ASP A 222 -28.70 5.22 -14.79
N THR A 223 -27.98 6.28 -15.14
CA THR A 223 -26.83 6.20 -16.04
C THR A 223 -25.75 5.29 -15.45
N LEU A 224 -25.35 5.51 -14.19
CA LEU A 224 -24.33 4.69 -13.54
C LEU A 224 -24.74 3.20 -13.45
N LEU A 225 -26.01 2.92 -13.12
CA LEU A 225 -26.53 1.56 -13.10
C LEU A 225 -26.51 0.92 -14.50
N ARG A 226 -26.94 1.63 -15.55
CA ARG A 226 -26.88 1.13 -16.93
C ARG A 226 -25.46 0.77 -17.39
N TYR A 227 -24.47 1.58 -17.01
CA TYR A 227 -23.07 1.33 -17.40
C TYR A 227 -22.35 0.29 -16.52
N GLY A 228 -22.96 -0.17 -15.43
CA GLY A 228 -22.40 -1.27 -14.65
C GLY A 228 -21.89 -0.94 -13.26
N ALA A 229 -22.36 0.14 -12.63
CA ALA A 229 -22.05 0.40 -11.24
C ALA A 229 -22.50 -0.77 -10.35
N LYS A 230 -21.80 -0.98 -9.23
CA LYS A 230 -22.13 -2.05 -8.30
C LYS A 230 -23.49 -1.74 -7.68
N SER A 231 -24.44 -2.66 -7.87
CA SER A 231 -25.74 -2.67 -7.20
C SER A 231 -26.00 -4.09 -6.69
N ASN A 232 -26.28 -4.21 -5.39
CA ASN A 232 -26.50 -5.52 -4.79
C ASN A 232 -27.74 -6.21 -5.37
N GLY A 233 -28.83 -5.48 -5.56
CA GLY A 233 -30.06 -6.02 -6.14
C GLY A 233 -29.82 -6.63 -7.52
N LEU A 234 -29.16 -5.88 -8.41
CA LEU A 234 -28.85 -6.36 -9.76
C LEU A 234 -27.85 -7.53 -9.76
N ILE A 235 -26.89 -7.55 -8.83
CA ILE A 235 -25.99 -8.70 -8.67
C ILE A 235 -26.78 -9.96 -8.26
N ILE A 236 -27.72 -9.82 -7.31
CA ILE A 236 -28.58 -10.91 -6.84
C ILE A 236 -29.50 -11.40 -7.96
N GLU A 237 -29.97 -10.50 -8.83
CA GLU A 237 -30.76 -10.83 -10.03
C GLU A 237 -29.95 -11.50 -11.15
N GLY A 238 -28.62 -11.61 -11.00
CA GLY A 238 -27.76 -12.39 -11.89
C GLY A 238 -26.76 -11.56 -12.70
N GLU A 239 -26.70 -10.24 -12.52
CA GLU A 239 -25.73 -9.37 -13.19
C GLU A 239 -24.34 -9.41 -12.52
N TRP A 240 -23.78 -10.62 -12.41
CA TRP A 240 -22.50 -10.90 -11.73
C TRP A 240 -21.31 -10.10 -12.27
N TRP A 241 -21.38 -9.65 -13.52
CA TRP A 241 -20.36 -8.82 -14.16
C TRP A 241 -20.18 -7.45 -13.46
N ARG A 242 -21.17 -7.01 -12.68
CA ARG A 242 -21.08 -5.85 -11.77
C ARG A 242 -20.11 -6.03 -10.62
N LEU A 243 -19.52 -7.22 -10.44
CA LEU A 243 -18.37 -7.43 -9.55
C LEU A 243 -17.04 -7.02 -10.20
N ILE A 244 -17.04 -6.67 -11.49
CA ILE A 244 -15.84 -6.34 -12.28
C ILE A 244 -15.94 -4.94 -12.89
N THR A 245 -17.05 -4.60 -13.54
CA THR A 245 -17.22 -3.31 -14.25
C THR A 245 -17.02 -2.06 -13.41
N PRO A 246 -17.35 -2.01 -12.09
CA PRO A 246 -17.15 -0.81 -11.28
C PRO A 246 -15.70 -0.33 -11.21
N ILE A 247 -14.73 -1.20 -11.49
CA ILE A 247 -13.29 -0.86 -11.54
C ILE A 247 -13.02 0.28 -12.54
N PHE A 248 -13.83 0.43 -13.59
CA PHE A 248 -13.63 1.42 -14.66
C PHE A 248 -14.59 2.61 -14.59
N LEU A 249 -15.63 2.52 -13.76
CA LEU A 249 -16.64 3.57 -13.59
C LEU A 249 -16.26 4.49 -12.44
N HIS A 250 -16.77 5.72 -12.44
CA HIS A 250 -16.46 6.70 -11.39
C HIS A 250 -17.69 7.55 -11.10
N LEU A 251 -18.04 7.63 -9.82
CA LEU A 251 -19.09 8.51 -9.32
C LEU A 251 -18.50 9.91 -9.05
N GLY A 252 -18.83 10.88 -9.90
CA GLY A 252 -18.39 12.27 -9.76
C GLY A 252 -16.97 12.58 -10.25
N SER A 253 -16.74 13.86 -10.59
CA SER A 253 -15.51 14.33 -11.23
C SER A 253 -14.29 14.36 -10.30
N TRP A 254 -14.48 14.73 -9.03
CA TRP A 254 -13.39 14.75 -8.05
C TRP A 254 -12.87 13.34 -7.75
N HIS A 255 -13.78 12.39 -7.58
CA HIS A 255 -13.42 10.99 -7.35
C HIS A 255 -12.66 10.41 -8.54
N PHE A 256 -13.11 10.68 -9.77
CA PHE A 256 -12.38 10.32 -10.99
C PHE A 256 -10.97 10.93 -11.00
N LEU A 257 -10.83 12.24 -10.79
CA LEU A 257 -9.54 12.92 -10.84
C LEU A 257 -8.54 12.33 -9.83
N PHE A 258 -8.94 12.18 -8.56
CA PHE A 258 -8.04 11.65 -7.53
C PHE A 258 -7.69 10.18 -7.78
N ASN A 259 -8.62 9.37 -8.29
CA ASN A 259 -8.32 7.99 -8.67
C ASN A 259 -7.34 7.93 -9.84
N MET A 260 -7.45 8.79 -10.85
CA MET A 260 -6.49 8.81 -11.96
C MET A 260 -5.09 9.24 -11.51
N ILE A 261 -5.00 10.24 -10.62
CA ILE A 261 -3.72 10.64 -10.01
C ILE A 261 -3.12 9.49 -9.20
N ALA A 262 -3.91 8.85 -8.34
CA ALA A 262 -3.45 7.74 -7.52
C ALA A 262 -3.04 6.52 -8.37
N LEU A 263 -3.82 6.18 -9.40
CA LEU A 263 -3.50 5.12 -10.35
C LEU A 263 -2.19 5.42 -11.09
N TYR A 264 -1.97 6.66 -11.51
CA TYR A 264 -0.72 7.05 -12.14
C TYR A 264 0.48 6.82 -11.21
N PHE A 265 0.44 7.31 -9.97
CA PHE A 265 1.58 7.18 -9.05
C PHE A 265 1.78 5.76 -8.52
N LEU A 266 0.72 5.15 -7.97
CA LEU A 266 0.81 3.82 -7.39
C LEU A 266 0.87 2.72 -8.44
N GLY A 267 0.06 2.81 -9.49
CA GLY A 267 0.04 1.83 -10.57
C GLY A 267 1.41 1.76 -11.27
N THR A 268 2.00 2.90 -11.62
CA THR A 268 3.34 2.92 -12.25
C THR A 268 4.41 2.32 -11.33
N ALA A 269 4.33 2.58 -10.02
CA ALA A 269 5.27 2.02 -9.04
C ALA A 269 5.14 0.50 -8.96
N VAL A 270 3.92 -0.03 -8.81
CA VAL A 270 3.67 -1.48 -8.75
C VAL A 270 4.04 -2.15 -10.07
N GLU A 271 3.66 -1.59 -11.21
CA GLU A 271 3.98 -2.15 -12.52
C GLU A 271 5.48 -2.19 -12.79
N ARG A 272 6.22 -1.16 -12.37
CA ARG A 272 7.69 -1.14 -12.45
C ARG A 272 8.35 -2.19 -11.58
N ILE A 273 7.78 -2.51 -10.42
CA ILE A 273 8.32 -3.50 -9.47
C ILE A 273 7.97 -4.94 -9.87
N PHE A 274 6.72 -5.19 -10.25
CA PHE A 274 6.20 -6.54 -10.52
C PHE A 274 6.23 -6.94 -12.00
N GLY A 275 6.24 -5.95 -12.90
CA GLY A 275 6.08 -6.13 -14.35
C GLY A 275 4.60 -6.14 -14.77
N SER A 276 4.34 -5.77 -16.03
CA SER A 276 2.98 -5.56 -16.58
C SER A 276 2.04 -6.75 -16.37
N LYS A 277 2.43 -7.97 -16.76
CA LYS A 277 1.54 -9.15 -16.63
C LYS A 277 1.11 -9.42 -15.18
N ARG A 278 2.02 -9.22 -14.23
CA ARG A 278 1.72 -9.41 -12.79
C ARG A 278 0.89 -8.26 -12.25
N PHE A 279 1.20 -7.03 -12.65
CA PHE A 279 0.42 -5.85 -12.30
C PHE A 279 -1.03 -5.96 -12.77
N PHE A 280 -1.28 -6.45 -13.98
CA PHE A 280 -2.64 -6.74 -14.46
C PHE A 280 -3.42 -7.60 -13.48
N LEU A 281 -2.84 -8.74 -13.07
CA LEU A 281 -3.49 -9.68 -12.14
C LEU A 281 -3.69 -9.06 -10.77
N ILE A 282 -2.70 -8.33 -10.24
CA ILE A 282 -2.81 -7.61 -8.97
C ILE A 282 -3.96 -6.61 -9.03
N PHE A 283 -4.00 -5.79 -10.08
CA PHE A 283 -4.97 -4.71 -10.23
C PHE A 283 -6.40 -5.25 -10.36
N MET A 284 -6.61 -6.24 -11.24
CA MET A 284 -7.93 -6.84 -11.46
C MET A 284 -8.42 -7.62 -10.23
N LEU A 285 -7.56 -8.47 -9.64
CA LEU A 285 -7.97 -9.24 -8.45
C LEU A 285 -8.24 -8.35 -7.26
N ALA A 286 -7.46 -7.29 -7.06
CA ALA A 286 -7.74 -6.32 -6.01
C ALA A 286 -9.05 -5.56 -6.24
N GLY A 287 -9.31 -5.11 -7.47
CA GLY A 287 -10.57 -4.46 -7.81
C GLY A 287 -11.76 -5.37 -7.52
N ILE A 288 -11.71 -6.63 -7.96
CA ILE A 288 -12.75 -7.63 -7.71
C ILE A 288 -12.90 -7.90 -6.20
N SER A 289 -11.80 -8.09 -5.46
CA SER A 289 -11.86 -8.27 -4.01
C SER A 289 -12.48 -7.07 -3.29
N GLY A 290 -12.22 -5.86 -3.77
CA GLY A 290 -12.89 -4.65 -3.29
C GLY A 290 -14.39 -4.68 -3.56
N THR A 291 -14.80 -4.91 -4.81
CA THR A 291 -16.23 -4.93 -5.16
C THR A 291 -17.00 -6.07 -4.48
N VAL A 292 -16.39 -7.24 -4.29
CA VAL A 292 -16.99 -8.35 -3.55
C VAL A 292 -17.14 -8.01 -2.06
N ALA A 293 -16.14 -7.38 -1.43
CA ALA A 293 -16.27 -6.93 -0.05
C ALA A 293 -17.33 -5.83 0.11
N SER A 294 -17.40 -4.90 -0.85
CA SER A 294 -18.45 -3.88 -0.93
C SER A 294 -19.84 -4.52 -1.04
N PHE A 295 -20.01 -5.50 -1.94
CA PHE A 295 -21.25 -6.27 -2.08
C PHE A 295 -21.67 -6.98 -0.78
N ALA A 296 -20.70 -7.55 -0.06
CA ALA A 296 -20.93 -8.32 1.15
C ALA A 296 -21.37 -7.48 2.37
N PHE A 297 -20.83 -6.26 2.51
CA PHE A 297 -20.91 -5.51 3.77
C PHE A 297 -21.60 -4.15 3.65
N THR A 298 -21.89 -3.67 2.44
CA THR A 298 -22.64 -2.43 2.23
C THR A 298 -23.59 -2.57 1.04
N ASP A 299 -24.70 -1.88 1.13
CA ASP A 299 -25.75 -1.76 0.13
C ASP A 299 -25.62 -0.49 -0.72
N ASN A 300 -24.70 0.41 -0.36
CA ASN A 300 -24.39 1.62 -1.11
C ASN A 300 -23.98 1.30 -2.56
N LEU A 301 -24.40 2.17 -3.47
CA LEU A 301 -23.90 2.20 -4.83
C LEU A 301 -22.38 2.46 -4.80
N SER A 302 -21.62 1.70 -5.59
CA SER A 302 -20.17 1.86 -5.67
C SER A 302 -19.68 1.82 -7.11
N ALA A 303 -18.84 2.78 -7.48
CA ALA A 303 -18.19 2.90 -8.77
C ALA A 303 -16.86 3.62 -8.59
N GLY A 304 -15.75 2.94 -8.91
CA GLY A 304 -14.42 3.51 -8.78
C GLY A 304 -13.31 2.48 -8.92
N ALA A 305 -12.18 2.91 -9.46
CA ALA A 305 -10.93 2.15 -9.41
C ALA A 305 -10.31 2.07 -8.00
N SER A 306 -10.94 2.67 -6.98
CA SER A 306 -10.36 2.85 -5.64
C SER A 306 -9.99 1.53 -4.97
N GLY A 307 -10.81 0.47 -5.08
CA GLY A 307 -10.47 -0.86 -4.58
C GLY A 307 -9.18 -1.41 -5.21
N ALA A 308 -9.00 -1.25 -6.53
CA ALA A 308 -7.78 -1.67 -7.22
C ALA A 308 -6.56 -0.80 -6.84
N ILE A 309 -6.77 0.50 -6.59
CA ILE A 309 -5.73 1.42 -6.10
C ILE A 309 -5.28 1.04 -4.68
N PHE A 310 -6.21 0.72 -3.77
CA PHE A 310 -5.89 0.14 -2.46
C PHE A 310 -5.17 -1.20 -2.60
N GLY A 311 -5.50 -1.99 -3.63
CA GLY A 311 -4.72 -3.15 -4.02
C GLY A 311 -3.26 -2.87 -4.34
N CYS A 312 -2.97 -1.72 -4.96
CA CYS A 312 -1.61 -1.30 -5.23
C CYS A 312 -0.86 -1.00 -3.93
N PHE A 313 -1.50 -0.40 -2.92
CA PHE A 313 -0.92 -0.30 -1.57
C PHE A 313 -0.60 -1.69 -1.01
N GLY A 314 -1.52 -2.65 -1.12
CA GLY A 314 -1.32 -4.03 -0.67
C GLY A 314 -0.11 -4.70 -1.34
N ALA A 315 0.06 -4.50 -2.64
CA ALA A 315 1.21 -5.00 -3.38
C ALA A 315 2.53 -4.36 -2.95
N LEU A 316 2.53 -3.05 -2.65
CA LEU A 316 3.71 -2.35 -2.13
C LEU A 316 4.07 -2.80 -0.72
N LEU A 317 3.10 -3.23 0.11
CA LEU A 317 3.38 -3.85 1.40
C LEU A 317 4.06 -5.22 1.23
N VAL A 318 3.65 -6.03 0.25
CA VAL A 318 4.38 -7.28 -0.10
C VAL A 318 5.82 -6.96 -0.52
N PHE A 319 6.04 -5.92 -1.32
CA PHE A 319 7.38 -5.45 -1.65
C PHE A 319 8.16 -5.03 -0.38
N GLY A 320 7.55 -4.25 0.51
CA GLY A 320 8.16 -3.82 1.78
C GLY A 320 8.50 -4.98 2.71
N GLN A 321 7.71 -6.04 2.74
CA GLN A 321 8.02 -7.26 3.50
C GLN A 321 9.28 -7.97 2.98
N HIS A 322 9.51 -7.95 1.68
CA HIS A 322 10.66 -8.63 1.07
C HIS A 322 11.92 -7.76 0.97
N TYR A 323 11.75 -6.43 0.92
CA TYR A 323 12.81 -5.43 0.82
C TYR A 323 12.62 -4.28 1.83
N PRO A 324 12.62 -4.55 3.15
CA PRO A 324 12.22 -3.57 4.17
C PRO A 324 13.12 -2.33 4.20
N LYS A 325 14.45 -2.51 4.09
CA LYS A 325 15.40 -1.38 4.07
C LYS A 325 15.14 -0.47 2.87
N LEU A 326 14.95 -1.05 1.68
CA LEU A 326 14.72 -0.29 0.47
C LEU A 326 13.37 0.43 0.49
N PHE A 327 12.33 -0.26 0.96
CA PHE A 327 10.99 0.30 1.11
C PHE A 327 11.01 1.55 2.00
N PHE A 328 11.52 1.46 3.22
CA PHE A 328 11.58 2.61 4.13
C PHE A 328 12.53 3.71 3.69
N ARG A 329 13.56 3.39 2.89
CA ARG A 329 14.46 4.39 2.30
C ARG A 329 13.83 5.16 1.14
N THR A 330 12.84 4.59 0.45
CA THR A 330 12.33 5.14 -0.83
C THR A 330 10.90 5.66 -0.77
N MET A 331 9.96 4.90 -0.22
CA MET A 331 8.52 5.22 -0.30
C MET A 331 7.71 4.79 0.93
N GLY A 332 8.28 4.00 1.83
CA GLY A 332 7.50 3.28 2.84
C GLY A 332 6.80 4.17 3.85
N ARG A 333 7.40 5.29 4.23
CA ARG A 333 6.76 6.27 5.13
C ARG A 333 5.55 6.93 4.48
N ASP A 334 5.71 7.37 3.23
CA ASP A 334 4.64 8.02 2.47
C ASP A 334 3.49 7.05 2.21
N ILE A 335 3.81 5.81 1.81
CA ILE A 335 2.81 4.76 1.59
C ILE A 335 2.01 4.47 2.86
N LEU A 336 2.67 4.32 4.02
CA LEU A 336 1.97 4.07 5.29
C LEU A 336 1.14 5.28 5.74
N PHE A 337 1.66 6.50 5.54
CA PHE A 337 0.94 7.73 5.85
C PHE A 337 -0.33 7.86 5.00
N PHE A 338 -0.21 7.77 3.67
CA PHE A 338 -1.37 7.88 2.78
C PHE A 338 -2.35 6.73 2.97
N LEU A 339 -1.89 5.50 3.25
CA LEU A 339 -2.78 4.40 3.57
C LEU A 339 -3.56 4.68 4.86
N GLY A 340 -2.88 5.11 5.92
CA GLY A 340 -3.54 5.45 7.19
C GLY A 340 -4.51 6.61 7.07
N LEU A 341 -4.13 7.66 6.33
CA LEU A 341 -4.97 8.83 6.08
C LEU A 341 -6.23 8.45 5.28
N ASN A 342 -6.08 7.72 4.17
CA ASN A 342 -7.22 7.35 3.34
C ASN A 342 -8.19 6.40 4.05
N LEU A 343 -7.69 5.44 4.83
CA LEU A 343 -8.55 4.60 5.67
C LEU A 343 -9.28 5.43 6.73
N THR A 344 -8.59 6.35 7.40
CA THR A 344 -9.21 7.20 8.44
C THR A 344 -10.26 8.13 7.85
N LEU A 345 -9.95 8.82 6.76
CA LEU A 345 -10.88 9.73 6.08
C LEU A 345 -12.10 8.97 5.56
N GLY A 346 -11.93 7.74 5.10
CA GLY A 346 -13.03 6.90 4.66
C GLY A 346 -14.09 6.64 5.74
N PHE A 347 -13.70 6.50 7.00
CA PHE A 347 -14.64 6.36 8.12
C PHE A 347 -15.26 7.68 8.60
N VAL A 348 -14.69 8.82 8.20
CA VAL A 348 -15.14 10.16 8.61
C VAL A 348 -16.08 10.78 7.57
N ILE A 349 -15.85 10.53 6.28
CA ILE A 349 -16.64 11.10 5.19
C ILE A 349 -17.76 10.12 4.82
N PRO A 350 -19.05 10.54 4.93
CA PRO A 350 -20.19 9.72 4.52
C PRO A 350 -20.09 9.29 3.04
N ASN A 351 -20.68 8.14 2.72
CA ASN A 351 -20.75 7.59 1.35
C ASN A 351 -19.41 7.17 0.73
N ILE A 352 -18.34 7.04 1.53
CA ILE A 352 -17.10 6.37 1.09
C ILE A 352 -17.19 4.86 1.33
N ASP A 353 -16.87 4.08 0.30
CA ASP A 353 -16.88 2.62 0.34
C ASP A 353 -15.64 2.03 1.04
N ASN A 354 -15.65 2.06 2.38
CA ASN A 354 -14.56 1.52 3.20
C ASN A 354 -14.35 0.02 3.03
N TYR A 355 -15.43 -0.74 2.84
CA TYR A 355 -15.34 -2.18 2.63
C TYR A 355 -14.68 -2.50 1.29
N GLY A 356 -14.99 -1.72 0.25
CA GLY A 356 -14.29 -1.76 -1.03
C GLY A 356 -12.79 -1.48 -0.89
N HIS A 357 -12.41 -0.46 -0.12
CA HIS A 357 -11.00 -0.12 0.12
C HIS A 357 -10.25 -1.22 0.89
N ILE A 358 -10.83 -1.74 1.97
CA ILE A 358 -10.23 -2.80 2.79
C ILE A 358 -10.14 -4.10 1.99
N GLY A 359 -11.22 -4.48 1.29
CA GLY A 359 -11.25 -5.65 0.41
C GLY A 359 -10.20 -5.56 -0.70
N GLY A 360 -10.06 -4.37 -1.30
CA GLY A 360 -9.03 -4.09 -2.29
C GLY A 360 -7.61 -4.22 -1.74
N LEU A 361 -7.33 -3.65 -0.57
CA LEU A 361 -6.02 -3.73 0.10
C LEU A 361 -5.62 -5.18 0.40
N VAL A 362 -6.53 -5.95 1.00
CA VAL A 362 -6.30 -7.36 1.36
C VAL A 362 -6.17 -8.21 0.10
N GLY A 363 -7.06 -8.02 -0.88
CA GLY A 363 -7.03 -8.70 -2.17
C GLY A 363 -5.74 -8.45 -2.93
N GLY A 364 -5.30 -7.19 -3.01
CA GLY A 364 -4.04 -6.82 -3.65
C GLY A 364 -2.80 -7.36 -2.95
N TYR A 365 -2.79 -7.43 -1.62
CA TYR A 365 -1.71 -8.07 -0.87
C TYR A 365 -1.58 -9.56 -1.23
N PHE A 366 -2.67 -10.32 -1.17
CA PHE A 366 -2.63 -11.75 -1.51
C PHE A 366 -2.41 -12.00 -3.01
N ALA A 367 -2.97 -11.17 -3.89
CA ALA A 367 -2.71 -11.23 -5.33
C ALA A 367 -1.23 -10.99 -5.64
N ALA A 368 -0.60 -10.00 -5.00
CA ALA A 368 0.83 -9.73 -5.13
C ALA A 368 1.69 -10.88 -4.59
N ALA A 369 1.30 -11.48 -3.45
CA ALA A 369 1.97 -12.65 -2.90
C ALA A 369 1.86 -13.89 -3.83
N LEU A 370 0.70 -14.10 -4.45
CA LEU A 370 0.45 -15.16 -5.43
C LEU A 370 1.35 -15.02 -6.68
N VAL A 371 1.39 -13.84 -7.28
CA VAL A 371 2.17 -13.60 -8.52
C VAL A 371 3.68 -13.49 -8.25
N SER A 372 4.06 -13.18 -7.00
CA SER A 372 5.43 -13.04 -6.48
C SER A 372 6.27 -11.96 -7.15
N LEU A 373 7.35 -11.56 -6.49
CA LEU A 373 8.33 -10.61 -7.03
C LEU A 373 9.23 -11.29 -8.08
N PRO A 374 9.54 -10.62 -9.21
CA PRO A 374 10.31 -11.21 -10.30
C PRO A 374 11.71 -11.69 -9.91
N LEU A 375 12.42 -10.88 -9.12
CA LEU A 375 13.83 -11.07 -8.82
C LEU A 375 14.07 -11.93 -7.57
N LYS A 376 13.01 -12.46 -6.95
CA LYS A 376 13.10 -13.29 -5.76
C LYS A 376 12.40 -14.62 -6.00
N ARG A 377 13.15 -15.72 -5.89
CA ARG A 377 12.60 -17.07 -6.07
C ARG A 377 11.81 -17.48 -4.83
N ILE A 378 10.55 -17.05 -4.74
CA ILE A 378 9.62 -17.48 -3.69
C ILE A 378 9.23 -18.94 -3.94
N GLN A 379 9.24 -19.77 -2.90
CA GLN A 379 8.83 -21.17 -3.02
C GLN A 379 7.37 -21.27 -3.44
N TRP A 380 7.06 -22.22 -4.33
CA TRP A 380 5.72 -22.37 -4.91
C TRP A 380 4.62 -22.60 -3.86
N VAL A 381 4.95 -23.24 -2.73
CA VAL A 381 4.03 -23.50 -1.62
C VAL A 381 3.43 -22.21 -1.06
N TRP A 382 4.24 -21.16 -0.86
CA TRP A 382 3.75 -19.87 -0.35
C TRP A 382 2.86 -19.16 -1.36
N ARG A 383 3.16 -19.30 -2.66
CA ARG A 383 2.32 -18.74 -3.73
C ARG A 383 0.98 -19.46 -3.81
N ALA A 384 0.99 -20.79 -3.72
CA ALA A 384 -0.21 -21.61 -3.67
C ALA A 384 -1.06 -21.27 -2.44
N ALA A 385 -0.44 -21.16 -1.26
CA ALA A 385 -1.13 -20.77 -0.03
C ALA A 385 -1.80 -19.38 -0.17
N ALA A 386 -1.08 -18.37 -0.70
CA ALA A 386 -1.65 -17.04 -0.93
C ALA A 386 -2.84 -17.08 -1.90
N GLY A 387 -2.74 -17.87 -2.99
CA GLY A 387 -3.83 -18.08 -3.94
C GLY A 387 -5.05 -18.75 -3.30
N THR A 388 -4.84 -19.80 -2.50
CA THR A 388 -5.91 -20.49 -1.78
C THR A 388 -6.61 -19.57 -0.78
N VAL A 389 -5.84 -18.77 -0.03
CA VAL A 389 -6.41 -17.79 0.91
C VAL A 389 -7.24 -16.73 0.16
N LEU A 390 -6.72 -16.19 -0.95
CA LEU A 390 -7.46 -15.22 -1.75
C LEU A 390 -8.76 -15.80 -2.30
N ALA A 391 -8.72 -17.02 -2.84
CA ALA A 391 -9.90 -17.69 -3.37
C ALA A 391 -10.93 -18.00 -2.27
N ALA A 392 -10.48 -18.48 -1.12
CA ALA A 392 -11.34 -18.75 0.03
C ALA A 392 -11.99 -17.47 0.56
N LEU A 393 -11.24 -16.37 0.67
CA LEU A 393 -11.77 -15.07 1.06
C LEU A 393 -12.84 -14.60 0.08
N LEU A 394 -12.55 -14.59 -1.22
CA LEU A 394 -13.49 -14.17 -2.26
C LEU A 394 -14.79 -15.00 -2.22
N LEU A 395 -14.68 -16.32 -2.16
CA LEU A 395 -15.83 -17.22 -2.12
C LEU A 395 -16.66 -17.02 -0.85
N PHE A 396 -16.01 -16.93 0.31
CA PHE A 396 -16.68 -16.68 1.57
C PHE A 396 -17.41 -15.33 1.56
N THR A 397 -16.75 -14.24 1.17
CA THR A 397 -17.35 -12.90 1.15
C THR A 397 -18.49 -12.80 0.14
N ALA A 398 -18.34 -13.40 -1.05
CA ALA A 398 -19.40 -13.42 -2.04
C ALA A 398 -20.60 -14.22 -1.53
N SER A 399 -20.37 -15.40 -0.96
CA SER A 399 -21.43 -16.25 -0.41
C SER A 399 -22.17 -15.55 0.73
N TYR A 400 -21.44 -14.84 1.59
CA TYR A 400 -22.03 -14.00 2.64
C TYR A 400 -22.90 -12.89 2.06
N GLY A 401 -22.42 -12.16 1.04
CA GLY A 401 -23.21 -11.13 0.37
C GLY A 401 -24.51 -11.64 -0.24
N TYR A 402 -24.48 -12.82 -0.88
CA TYR A 402 -25.70 -13.47 -1.38
C TYR A 402 -26.64 -13.93 -0.27
N ALA A 403 -26.10 -14.48 0.82
CA ALA A 403 -26.91 -14.96 1.94
C ALA A 403 -27.62 -13.82 2.69
N GLU A 404 -26.95 -12.66 2.80
CA GLU A 404 -27.50 -11.49 3.46
C GLU A 404 -28.52 -10.75 2.57
N GLY A 405 -28.32 -10.76 1.24
CA GLY A 405 -29.33 -10.28 0.29
C GLY A 405 -29.68 -8.79 0.43
N ARG A 406 -28.73 -7.95 0.87
CA ARG A 406 -28.99 -6.52 1.14
C ARG A 406 -29.29 -5.78 -0.16
N GLU A 407 -30.53 -5.32 -0.32
CA GLU A 407 -30.92 -4.40 -1.39
C GLU A 407 -30.79 -2.96 -0.90
N GLY A 408 -29.99 -2.15 -1.59
CA GLY A 408 -29.81 -0.73 -1.26
C GLY A 408 -31.01 0.12 -1.69
N THR A 409 -31.20 1.25 -0.98
CA THR A 409 -32.29 2.19 -1.25
C THR A 409 -32.17 2.83 -2.63
N ASP A 410 -30.96 3.09 -3.13
CA ASP A 410 -30.72 3.55 -4.51
C ASP A 410 -31.33 2.59 -5.54
N TYR A 411 -31.02 1.30 -5.43
CA TYR A 411 -31.54 0.28 -6.33
C TYR A 411 -33.06 0.14 -6.22
N LEU A 412 -33.60 0.12 -5.01
CA LEU A 412 -35.03 0.04 -4.78
C LEU A 412 -35.76 1.27 -5.34
N THR A 413 -35.18 2.46 -5.18
CA THR A 413 -35.72 3.70 -5.75
C THR A 413 -35.76 3.62 -7.27
N TRP A 414 -34.65 3.24 -7.90
CA TRP A 414 -34.57 3.06 -9.35
C TRP A 414 -35.61 2.03 -9.85
N LYS A 415 -35.70 0.87 -9.19
CA LYS A 415 -36.65 -0.19 -9.56
C LYS A 415 -38.11 0.25 -9.38
N GLY A 416 -38.41 0.95 -8.29
CA GLY A 416 -39.73 1.52 -8.04
C GLY A 416 -40.15 2.52 -9.13
N GLN A 417 -39.22 3.40 -9.55
CA GLN A 417 -39.45 4.34 -10.64
C GLN A 417 -39.68 3.65 -11.99
N GLN A 418 -38.92 2.60 -12.30
CA GLN A 418 -39.13 1.82 -13.53
C GLN A 418 -40.54 1.23 -13.58
N TYR A 419 -41.01 0.61 -12.50
CA TYR A 419 -42.37 0.10 -12.45
C TYR A 419 -43.43 1.18 -12.59
N ILE A 420 -43.21 2.38 -12.03
CA ILE A 420 -44.13 3.52 -12.23
C ILE A 420 -44.14 3.97 -13.69
N GLN A 421 -42.99 4.04 -14.35
CA GLN A 421 -42.90 4.41 -15.77
C GLN A 421 -43.59 3.40 -16.68
N GLU A 422 -43.58 2.12 -16.32
CA GLU A 422 -44.28 1.03 -17.01
C GLU A 422 -45.77 0.92 -16.64
N ASP A 423 -46.30 1.85 -15.81
CA ASP A 423 -47.66 1.82 -15.24
C ASP A 423 -47.97 0.56 -14.40
N ASN A 424 -46.93 -0.15 -13.96
CA ASN A 424 -47.02 -1.34 -13.10
C ASN A 424 -47.01 -0.96 -11.61
N VAL A 425 -48.01 -0.20 -11.19
CA VAL A 425 -48.12 0.33 -9.82
C VAL A 425 -48.28 -0.76 -8.75
N THR A 426 -48.73 -1.97 -9.13
CA THR A 426 -48.87 -3.12 -8.23
C THR A 426 -47.52 -3.62 -7.73
N GLU A 427 -46.50 -3.66 -8.58
CA GLU A 427 -45.15 -4.07 -8.20
C GLU A 427 -44.36 -2.92 -7.54
N ALA A 428 -44.69 -1.67 -7.85
CA ALA A 428 -44.09 -0.50 -7.22
C ALA A 428 -44.49 -0.34 -5.74
N LEU A 429 -45.70 -0.75 -5.37
CA LEU A 429 -46.23 -0.58 -4.02
C LEU A 429 -45.35 -1.21 -2.91
N PRO A 430 -45.03 -2.52 -2.93
CA PRO A 430 -44.20 -3.12 -1.90
C PRO A 430 -42.79 -2.51 -1.84
N ILE A 431 -42.28 -1.99 -2.96
CA ILE A 431 -40.98 -1.29 -3.01
C ILE A 431 -41.04 0.03 -2.25
N TYR A 432 -42.01 0.90 -2.54
CA TYR A 432 -42.12 2.19 -1.85
C TYR A 432 -42.53 2.03 -0.39
N GLU A 433 -43.35 1.03 -0.04
CA GLU A 433 -43.61 0.67 1.37
C GLU A 433 -42.34 0.23 2.11
N LYS A 434 -41.42 -0.47 1.42
CA LYS A 434 -40.11 -0.85 1.98
C LYS A 434 -39.17 0.37 2.09
N LEU A 435 -39.09 1.21 1.06
CA LEU A 435 -38.25 2.41 1.02
C LEU A 435 -38.60 3.36 2.18
N VAL A 436 -39.88 3.66 2.39
CA VAL A 436 -40.32 4.54 3.49
C VAL A 436 -40.02 3.96 4.88
N LYS A 437 -39.94 2.63 5.02
CA LYS A 437 -39.49 2.00 6.28
C LYS A 437 -37.97 2.11 6.48
N MET A 438 -37.20 2.10 5.40
CA MET A 438 -35.74 2.20 5.43
C MET A 438 -35.28 3.65 5.62
N GLU A 439 -35.92 4.59 4.93
CA GLU A 439 -35.63 6.03 4.95
C GLU A 439 -36.92 6.82 5.25
N PRO A 440 -37.39 6.81 6.52
CA PRO A 440 -38.66 7.45 6.88
C PRO A 440 -38.64 8.98 6.77
N GLU A 441 -37.46 9.60 6.66
CA GLU A 441 -37.28 11.05 6.50
C GLU A 441 -37.05 11.46 5.03
N ASN A 442 -37.19 10.54 4.08
CA ASN A 442 -37.01 10.84 2.65
C ASN A 442 -38.34 11.27 2.01
N ALA A 443 -38.50 12.58 1.80
CA ALA A 443 -39.71 13.19 1.22
C ALA A 443 -40.08 12.57 -0.15
N PHE A 444 -39.07 12.26 -0.96
CA PHE A 444 -39.25 11.67 -2.28
C PHE A 444 -39.90 10.29 -2.21
N HIS A 445 -39.48 9.43 -1.28
CA HIS A 445 -40.07 8.10 -1.11
C HIS A 445 -41.53 8.18 -0.67
N HIS A 446 -41.86 9.10 0.23
CA HIS A 446 -43.24 9.38 0.63
C HIS A 446 -44.07 9.93 -0.54
N PHE A 447 -43.52 10.81 -1.36
CA PHE A 447 -44.20 11.36 -2.52
C PHE A 447 -44.62 10.27 -3.51
N TYR A 448 -43.69 9.38 -3.88
CA TYR A 448 -43.99 8.29 -4.80
C TYR A 448 -44.87 7.21 -4.17
N LEU A 449 -44.75 6.95 -2.86
CA LEU A 449 -45.69 6.07 -2.16
C LEU A 449 -47.13 6.63 -2.26
N GLY A 450 -47.29 7.96 -2.10
CA GLY A 450 -48.58 8.62 -2.28
C GLY A 450 -49.11 8.48 -3.72
N TYR A 451 -48.24 8.63 -4.72
CA TYR A 451 -48.58 8.40 -6.12
C TYR A 451 -49.09 6.97 -6.36
N VAL A 452 -48.37 5.96 -5.85
CA VAL A 452 -48.75 4.55 -5.99
C VAL A 452 -50.05 4.25 -5.26
N TYR A 453 -50.27 4.80 -4.06
CA TYR A 453 -51.53 4.68 -3.34
C TYR A 453 -52.71 5.29 -4.10
N SER A 454 -52.50 6.46 -4.74
CA SER A 454 -53.53 7.09 -5.56
C SER A 454 -53.94 6.19 -6.73
N LYS A 455 -52.96 5.66 -7.46
CA LYS A 455 -53.19 4.75 -8.61
C LYS A 455 -53.82 3.42 -8.23
N THR A 456 -53.61 2.95 -7.00
CA THR A 456 -54.23 1.73 -6.45
C THR A 456 -55.55 1.99 -5.73
N GLY A 457 -56.07 3.22 -5.74
CA GLY A 457 -57.36 3.59 -5.15
C GLY A 457 -57.33 3.78 -3.63
N ARG A 458 -56.17 3.71 -2.98
CA ARG A 458 -55.96 3.93 -1.54
C ARG A 458 -55.83 5.42 -1.23
N LEU A 459 -56.87 6.20 -1.56
CA LEU A 459 -56.82 7.67 -1.56
C LEU A 459 -56.47 8.29 -0.19
N LYS A 460 -56.93 7.71 0.92
CA LYS A 460 -56.60 8.21 2.27
C LYS A 460 -55.11 8.02 2.60
N ASP A 461 -54.54 6.90 2.18
CA ASP A 461 -53.12 6.62 2.38
C ASP A 461 -52.28 7.54 1.48
N ALA A 462 -52.76 7.82 0.25
CA ALA A 462 -52.14 8.78 -0.65
C ALA A 462 -52.08 10.20 -0.05
N GLU A 463 -53.20 10.69 0.50
CA GLU A 463 -53.25 11.99 1.18
C GLU A 463 -52.25 12.04 2.34
N SER A 464 -52.20 11.00 3.17
CA SER A 464 -51.27 10.92 4.28
C SER A 464 -49.82 10.97 3.82
N SER A 465 -49.45 10.17 2.81
CA SER A 465 -48.08 10.12 2.29
C SER A 465 -47.64 11.43 1.65
N TRP A 466 -48.49 12.09 0.86
CA TRP A 466 -48.14 13.41 0.30
C TRP A 466 -48.04 14.51 1.36
N LYS A 467 -48.86 14.45 2.41
CA LYS A 467 -48.70 15.36 3.56
C LYS A 467 -47.37 15.16 4.26
N THR A 468 -46.98 13.92 4.54
CA THR A 468 -45.67 13.62 5.14
C THR A 468 -44.52 14.06 4.22
N ALA A 469 -44.64 13.87 2.90
CA ALA A 469 -43.65 14.38 1.95
C ALA A 469 -43.49 15.91 2.07
N LEU A 470 -44.59 16.66 2.16
CA LEU A 470 -44.58 18.13 2.32
C LEU A 470 -44.15 18.60 3.72
N GLU A 471 -44.34 17.78 4.76
CA GLU A 471 -43.79 18.04 6.09
C GLU A 471 -42.27 17.96 6.09
N LEU A 472 -41.70 17.01 5.33
CA LEU A 472 -40.26 16.81 5.19
C LEU A 472 -39.64 17.82 4.21
N GLU A 473 -40.31 18.08 3.09
CA GLU A 473 -39.89 19.00 2.04
C GLU A 473 -41.06 19.86 1.56
N PRO A 474 -41.24 21.08 2.13
CA PRO A 474 -42.38 21.93 1.80
C PRO A 474 -42.41 22.44 0.34
N ASN A 475 -41.26 22.47 -0.33
CA ASN A 475 -41.11 23.05 -1.67
C ASN A 475 -41.28 21.99 -2.78
N MET A 476 -42.35 21.21 -2.73
CA MET A 476 -42.62 20.15 -3.70
C MET A 476 -43.91 20.42 -4.47
N PRO A 477 -43.85 21.14 -5.61
CA PRO A 477 -45.04 21.56 -6.36
C PRO A 477 -45.91 20.37 -6.80
N GLU A 478 -45.29 19.24 -7.15
CA GLU A 478 -45.97 18.03 -7.59
C GLU A 478 -46.80 17.40 -6.46
N ALA A 479 -46.32 17.45 -5.22
CA ALA A 479 -47.06 16.95 -4.06
C ALA A 479 -48.28 17.83 -3.74
N HIS A 480 -48.11 19.16 -3.85
CA HIS A 480 -49.22 20.10 -3.72
C HIS A 480 -50.28 19.91 -4.83
N TYR A 481 -49.85 19.77 -6.08
CA TYR A 481 -50.75 19.49 -7.20
C TYR A 481 -51.54 18.20 -6.97
N ASN A 482 -50.87 17.10 -6.62
CA ASN A 482 -51.51 15.81 -6.38
C ASN A 482 -52.54 15.85 -5.24
N LEU A 483 -52.23 16.54 -4.14
CA LEU A 483 -53.21 16.77 -3.06
C LEU A 483 -54.41 17.60 -3.54
N ALA A 484 -54.18 18.61 -4.38
CA ALA A 484 -55.26 19.42 -4.91
C ALA A 484 -56.21 18.62 -5.82
N VAL A 485 -55.67 17.78 -6.71
CA VAL A 485 -56.47 16.86 -7.54
C VAL A 485 -57.32 15.94 -6.65
N LEU A 486 -56.73 15.40 -5.59
CA LEU A 486 -57.42 14.52 -4.64
C LEU A 486 -58.56 15.23 -3.89
N TYR A 487 -58.35 16.47 -3.43
CA TYR A 487 -59.39 17.25 -2.75
C TYR A 487 -60.48 17.73 -3.71
N ALA A 488 -60.13 18.12 -4.94
CA ALA A 488 -61.09 18.50 -5.97
C ALA A 488 -62.03 17.32 -6.28
N GLY A 489 -61.48 16.12 -6.47
CA GLY A 489 -62.26 14.89 -6.67
C GLY A 489 -63.13 14.50 -5.47
N SER A 490 -62.79 14.95 -4.26
CA SER A 490 -63.56 14.71 -3.03
C SER A 490 -64.56 15.83 -2.70
N GLY A 491 -64.65 16.88 -3.53
CA GLY A 491 -65.53 18.03 -3.32
C GLY A 491 -65.03 19.07 -2.31
N GLU A 492 -63.77 18.96 -1.86
CA GLU A 492 -63.14 19.88 -0.90
C GLU A 492 -62.46 21.07 -1.62
N THR A 493 -63.27 21.83 -2.38
CA THR A 493 -62.82 22.89 -3.32
C THR A 493 -61.85 23.90 -2.71
N GLU A 494 -62.07 24.36 -1.47
CA GLU A 494 -61.21 25.36 -0.83
C GLU A 494 -59.82 24.81 -0.49
N ARG A 495 -59.72 23.54 -0.05
CA ARG A 495 -58.43 22.88 0.19
C ARG A 495 -57.69 22.65 -1.13
N ALA A 496 -58.42 22.27 -2.18
CA ALA A 496 -57.86 22.10 -3.51
C ALA A 496 -57.25 23.42 -4.03
N LYS A 497 -57.98 24.54 -3.95
CA LYS A 497 -57.48 25.87 -4.33
C LYS A 497 -56.24 26.28 -3.55
N SER A 498 -56.24 26.07 -2.23
CA SER A 498 -55.09 26.40 -1.38
C SER A 498 -53.81 25.70 -1.85
N HIS A 499 -53.89 24.39 -2.10
CA HIS A 499 -52.74 23.64 -2.58
C HIS A 499 -52.34 24.00 -4.02
N LEU A 500 -53.28 24.29 -4.93
CA LEU A 500 -52.95 24.78 -6.27
C LEU A 500 -52.25 26.14 -6.25
N LEU A 501 -52.62 27.03 -5.33
CA LEU A 501 -51.92 28.30 -5.16
C LEU A 501 -50.48 28.10 -4.72
N GLN A 502 -50.22 27.16 -3.81
CA GLN A 502 -48.87 26.78 -3.40
C GLN A 502 -48.09 26.11 -4.55
N ALA A 503 -48.70 25.18 -5.27
CA ALA A 503 -48.09 24.55 -6.45
C ALA A 503 -47.70 25.60 -7.51
N ARG A 504 -48.58 26.58 -7.78
CA ARG A 504 -48.33 27.68 -8.72
C ARG A 504 -47.25 28.65 -8.25
N GLU A 505 -47.14 28.87 -6.94
CA GLU A 505 -46.08 29.71 -6.38
C GLU A 505 -44.70 29.08 -6.57
N LEU A 506 -44.62 27.74 -6.41
CA LEU A 506 -43.40 26.97 -6.56
C LEU A 506 -43.05 26.68 -8.03
N ASP A 507 -44.05 26.46 -8.88
CA ASP A 507 -43.92 26.24 -10.33
C ASP A 507 -44.94 27.07 -11.12
N PRO A 508 -44.63 28.35 -11.41
CA PRO A 508 -45.54 29.27 -12.09
C PRO A 508 -45.87 28.90 -13.54
N ASP A 509 -45.04 28.07 -14.17
CA ASP A 509 -45.16 27.70 -15.57
C ASP A 509 -45.97 26.41 -15.78
N ASN A 510 -46.39 25.76 -14.70
CA ASN A 510 -47.20 24.54 -14.75
C ASN A 510 -48.61 24.80 -15.30
N GLU A 511 -48.87 24.41 -16.54
CA GLU A 511 -50.17 24.60 -17.17
C GLU A 511 -51.28 23.75 -16.55
N GLU A 512 -50.98 22.56 -16.03
CA GLU A 512 -51.98 21.71 -15.37
C GLU A 512 -52.52 22.37 -14.10
N VAL A 513 -51.63 23.02 -13.34
CA VAL A 513 -52.00 23.81 -12.16
C VAL A 513 -52.88 25.00 -12.55
N LYS A 514 -52.57 25.70 -13.65
CA LYS A 514 -53.37 26.86 -14.11
C LYS A 514 -54.78 26.44 -14.53
N VAL A 515 -54.89 25.40 -15.36
CA VAL A 515 -56.18 24.89 -15.86
C VAL A 515 -57.06 24.47 -14.69
N LEU A 516 -56.54 23.67 -13.76
CA LEU A 516 -57.36 23.18 -12.64
C LEU A 516 -57.76 24.32 -11.68
N LEU A 517 -56.93 25.35 -11.53
CA LEU A 517 -57.28 26.51 -10.71
C LEU A 517 -58.41 27.35 -11.35
N GLU A 518 -58.41 27.51 -12.68
CA GLU A 518 -59.49 28.17 -13.42
C GLU A 518 -60.80 27.38 -13.34
N GLU A 519 -60.75 26.05 -13.49
CA GLU A 519 -61.92 25.17 -13.37
C GLU A 519 -62.60 25.25 -12.00
N LEU A 520 -61.82 25.42 -10.92
CA LEU A 520 -62.36 25.56 -9.57
C LEU A 520 -62.85 26.98 -9.25
N GLN A 521 -62.53 27.97 -10.10
CA GLN A 521 -62.94 29.38 -9.94
C GLN A 521 -64.19 29.74 -10.74
N GLY A 522 -64.46 29.05 -11.85
CA GLY A 522 -65.72 29.12 -12.60
C GLY A 522 -66.86 28.39 -11.88
#